data_AF-K0KES3-F1
#
_entry.id   AF-K0KES3-F1
#
_cell.length_a   1.000
_cell.length_b   1.000
_cell.length_c   1.000
_cell.angle_alpha   90.00
_cell.angle_beta   90.00
_cell.angle_gamma   90.00
#
_symmetry.space_group_name_H-M   'P 1'
#
loop_
_entity.id
_entity.type
_entity.pdbx_description
1 polymer ?
#
loop_
_entity_poly.entity_id
_entity_poly.type
_entity_poly.pdbx_seq_one_letter_code
_entity_poly.pdbx_strand_id
1 'polypeptide(L)'
;MYIDSFDPKDRMTFSTRFMITKVRPISIIFWRMKVFFYHIRFWISSRVGWIGIIPRKINGSVLYKLKSKKASTIETTFPQDQTPSTNFGDIFPYEIWDRITDFQIADRCTLTRLNRAFYNEFSHKIYKDYSNIQILLVLSSTNKMKDNDACFLKYGPDFPHKWYDGYQIYLRNKESEKFEYEFLEVKTYRKYFEEATCALPKMIISPERVMFLLNTIMKRSGSLLKKQIKRMSIDISILTGYHDLFNCYDSPIKSQMDKVSQNPNLSILNIESPELYSLDVHDYFDGCRWENDGILTSWERFDVEAWKSSNMKFPGMVYFKELAHLSALFYSYRDSGRLKMFSVKDSGSFQDHNSMNNHSMYYEDIHDLTVFSFYDEIARFAAYQSYFIDIVKRQFKTKSETQNIITKVIDTVSCIREGDPDVSLFINGIEPVRSGIEHQNSKSTFGTLSTFKSQMTLLNRRRADN
;
A
#
# COMPACT_ATOMS: atom_id res chain seq x y z
N MET A 1 49.28 -11.06 -24.32
CA MET A 1 48.01 -10.59 -23.74
C MET A 1 48.09 -9.08 -23.70
N TYR A 2 47.58 -8.42 -24.74
CA TYR A 2 47.71 -6.97 -24.88
C TYR A 2 46.75 -6.29 -23.90
N ILE A 3 47.30 -5.45 -23.03
CA ILE A 3 46.53 -4.48 -22.25
C ILE A 3 46.20 -3.39 -23.27
N ASP A 4 44.95 -3.33 -23.71
CA ASP A 4 44.45 -2.23 -24.54
C ASP A 4 44.83 -0.91 -23.90
N SER A 5 45.40 -0.02 -24.71
CA SER A 5 45.90 1.30 -24.31
C SER A 5 44.84 2.06 -23.53
N PHE A 6 45.21 2.52 -22.33
CA PHE A 6 44.38 3.37 -21.50
C PHE A 6 44.01 4.65 -22.26
N ASP A 7 42.72 4.87 -22.55
CA ASP A 7 42.23 6.21 -22.90
C ASP A 7 42.09 7.03 -21.59
N PRO A 8 42.91 8.07 -21.37
CA PRO A 8 42.85 8.91 -20.17
C PRO A 8 41.62 9.82 -20.12
N LYS A 9 40.81 9.92 -21.18
CA LYS A 9 39.62 10.78 -21.23
C LYS A 9 38.42 10.22 -20.45
N ASP A 10 38.41 8.93 -20.17
CA ASP A 10 37.25 8.21 -19.64
C ASP A 10 37.03 8.36 -18.12
N ARG A 11 37.97 8.96 -17.38
CA ARG A 11 37.94 9.17 -15.91
C ARG A 11 37.63 7.93 -15.03
N MET A 12 37.45 6.73 -15.58
CA MET A 12 37.14 5.52 -14.82
C MET A 12 38.35 4.94 -14.10
N THR A 13 38.15 4.48 -12.85
CA THR A 13 39.20 3.78 -12.11
C THR A 13 39.54 2.42 -12.75
N PHE A 14 40.73 1.89 -12.48
CA PHE A 14 41.11 0.54 -12.94
C PHE A 14 40.13 -0.54 -12.43
N SER A 15 39.72 -0.45 -11.16
CA SER A 15 38.76 -1.37 -10.53
C SER A 15 37.43 -1.38 -11.30
N THR A 16 36.92 -0.20 -11.66
CA THR A 16 35.73 -0.03 -12.48
C THR A 16 35.84 -0.77 -13.82
N ARG A 17 36.90 -0.48 -14.59
CA ARG A 17 37.10 -1.09 -15.91
C ARG A 17 37.22 -2.60 -15.79
N PHE A 18 37.90 -3.11 -14.77
CA PHE A 18 38.00 -4.54 -14.50
C PHE A 18 36.61 -5.17 -14.20
N MET A 19 35.81 -4.52 -13.35
CA MET A 19 34.45 -4.96 -13.05
C MET A 19 33.56 -5.02 -14.29
N ILE A 20 33.61 -3.99 -15.14
CA ILE A 20 32.79 -3.91 -16.36
C ILE A 20 33.27 -4.88 -17.45
N THR A 21 34.58 -4.99 -17.68
CA THR A 21 35.10 -5.76 -18.83
C THR A 21 35.33 -7.23 -18.52
N LYS A 22 35.63 -7.60 -17.27
CA LYS A 22 35.98 -8.98 -16.88
C LYS A 22 34.94 -9.63 -15.98
N VAL A 23 34.52 -8.96 -14.91
CA VAL A 23 33.61 -9.57 -13.92
C VAL A 23 32.18 -9.64 -14.44
N ARG A 24 31.70 -8.57 -15.07
CA ARG A 24 30.31 -8.47 -15.55
C ARG A 24 29.92 -9.57 -16.56
N PRO A 25 30.67 -9.85 -17.64
CA PRO A 25 30.29 -10.90 -18.58
C PRO A 25 30.11 -12.26 -17.90
N ILE A 26 31.01 -12.60 -16.97
CA ILE A 26 30.96 -13.83 -16.18
C ILE A 26 29.70 -13.84 -15.29
N SER A 27 29.44 -12.75 -14.57
CA SER A 27 28.25 -12.60 -13.73
C SER A 27 26.95 -12.70 -14.51
N ILE A 28 26.88 -12.12 -15.72
CA ILE A 28 25.71 -12.22 -16.59
C ILE A 28 25.50 -13.66 -17.07
N ILE A 29 26.56 -14.37 -17.45
CA ILE A 29 26.47 -15.79 -17.85
C ILE A 29 25.96 -16.63 -16.68
N PHE A 30 26.55 -16.48 -15.50
CA PHE A 30 26.10 -17.16 -14.29
C PHE A 30 24.64 -16.84 -13.95
N TRP A 31 24.24 -15.58 -14.09
CA TRP A 31 22.87 -15.15 -13.86
C TRP A 31 21.89 -15.80 -14.85
N ARG A 32 22.21 -15.82 -16.14
CA ARG A 32 21.39 -16.47 -17.16
C ARG A 32 21.21 -17.96 -16.89
N MET A 33 22.27 -18.64 -16.45
CA MET A 33 22.17 -20.03 -15.99
C MET A 33 21.22 -20.16 -14.79
N LYS A 34 21.30 -19.25 -13.81
CA LYS A 34 20.39 -19.22 -12.67
C LYS A 34 18.92 -19.03 -13.08
N VAL A 35 18.66 -18.11 -14.01
CA VAL A 35 17.31 -17.86 -14.55
C VAL A 35 16.79 -19.08 -15.33
N PHE A 36 17.65 -19.74 -16.10
CA PHE A 36 17.30 -21.01 -16.74
C PHE A 36 16.85 -22.07 -15.70
N PHE A 37 17.55 -22.19 -14.57
CA PHE A 37 17.11 -23.07 -13.48
C PHE A 37 15.80 -22.62 -12.82
N TYR A 38 15.49 -21.32 -12.79
CA TYR A 38 14.18 -20.85 -12.34
C TYR A 38 13.05 -21.34 -13.25
N HIS A 39 13.25 -21.29 -14.57
CA HIS A 39 12.29 -21.84 -15.53
C HIS A 39 12.07 -23.35 -15.32
N ILE A 40 13.15 -24.12 -15.16
CA ILE A 40 13.06 -25.56 -14.86
C ILE A 40 12.29 -25.78 -13.55
N ARG A 41 12.66 -25.07 -12.48
CA ARG A 41 12.01 -25.18 -11.17
C ARG A 41 10.52 -24.86 -11.24
N PHE A 42 10.15 -23.81 -11.98
CA PHE A 42 8.75 -23.41 -12.19
C PHE A 42 7.98 -24.45 -13.02
N TRP A 43 8.59 -25.00 -14.06
CA TRP A 43 7.98 -26.04 -14.87
C TRP A 43 7.75 -27.33 -14.06
N ILE A 44 8.75 -27.76 -13.26
CA ILE A 44 8.61 -28.89 -12.36
C ILE A 44 7.52 -28.61 -11.32
N SER A 45 7.53 -27.45 -10.67
CA SER A 45 6.54 -27.15 -9.62
C SER A 45 5.11 -27.05 -10.17
N SER A 46 4.92 -26.51 -11.38
CA SER A 46 3.61 -26.46 -12.02
C SER A 46 3.12 -27.84 -12.47
N ARG A 47 3.99 -28.71 -12.99
CA ARG A 47 3.64 -30.08 -13.42
C ARG A 47 3.47 -31.05 -12.24
N VAL A 48 4.40 -31.05 -11.29
CA VAL A 48 4.33 -31.89 -10.08
C VAL A 48 3.24 -31.38 -9.14
N GLY A 49 3.01 -30.07 -9.07
CA GLY A 49 1.83 -29.50 -8.44
C GLY A 49 0.55 -30.05 -9.05
N TRP A 50 0.46 -30.12 -10.38
CA TRP A 50 -0.67 -30.78 -11.05
C TRP A 50 -0.83 -32.27 -10.72
N ILE A 51 0.28 -33.02 -10.62
CA ILE A 51 0.25 -34.44 -10.23
C ILE A 51 -0.11 -34.60 -8.73
N GLY A 52 0.22 -33.61 -7.88
CA GLY A 52 -0.09 -33.59 -6.45
C GLY A 52 -1.36 -32.82 -6.04
N ILE A 53 -2.14 -32.29 -6.98
CA ILE A 53 -3.40 -31.54 -6.73
C ILE A 53 -4.66 -32.42 -6.87
N ILE A 54 -4.48 -33.73 -7.02
CA ILE A 54 -5.43 -34.74 -6.55
C ILE A 54 -4.78 -35.39 -5.31
N PRO A 55 -5.00 -35.02 -4.03
CA PRO A 55 -5.79 -33.95 -3.39
C PRO A 55 -4.95 -33.08 -2.42
N ARG A 56 -4.75 -31.78 -2.67
CA ARG A 56 -4.20 -30.83 -1.66
C ARG A 56 -4.94 -29.49 -1.58
N LYS A 57 -6.19 -29.46 -2.06
CA LYS A 57 -7.11 -28.32 -1.87
C LYS A 57 -8.07 -28.46 -0.67
N ILE A 58 -7.74 -29.30 0.32
CA ILE A 58 -8.58 -29.51 1.53
C ILE A 58 -7.83 -29.25 2.87
N ASN A 59 -6.55 -28.87 2.88
CA ASN A 59 -5.80 -28.69 4.15
C ASN A 59 -5.77 -27.26 4.74
N GLY A 60 -6.79 -26.45 4.46
CA GLY A 60 -7.11 -25.23 5.22
C GLY A 60 -8.37 -25.34 6.07
N SER A 61 -9.26 -26.30 5.79
CA SER A 61 -10.55 -26.47 6.47
C SER A 61 -10.65 -27.72 7.36
N VAL A 62 -9.66 -28.62 7.33
CA VAL A 62 -9.65 -29.85 8.14
C VAL A 62 -8.84 -29.74 9.43
N LEU A 63 -7.96 -28.75 9.59
CA LEU A 63 -7.25 -28.54 10.87
C LEU A 63 -8.13 -27.94 11.98
N TYR A 64 -9.34 -27.46 11.65
CA TYR A 64 -10.38 -27.12 12.64
C TYR A 64 -11.32 -28.30 12.95
N LYS A 65 -11.20 -29.44 12.26
CA LYS A 65 -12.05 -30.63 12.47
C LYS A 65 -11.37 -31.79 13.18
N LEU A 66 -10.11 -31.64 13.61
CA LEU A 66 -9.34 -32.69 14.29
C LEU A 66 -8.90 -32.36 15.73
N LYS A 67 -9.40 -31.27 16.32
CA LYS A 67 -9.39 -31.04 17.78
C LYS A 67 -10.71 -31.42 18.48
N SER A 68 -11.61 -32.10 17.77
CA SER A 68 -12.85 -32.66 18.30
C SER A 68 -12.92 -34.14 17.95
N LYS A 69 -12.26 -34.98 18.76
CA LYS A 69 -12.69 -36.36 19.04
C LYS A 69 -11.79 -37.02 20.09
N LYS A 70 -12.15 -36.78 21.36
CA LYS A 70 -12.38 -37.85 22.34
C LYS A 70 -13.19 -37.27 23.51
N ALA A 71 -14.49 -37.16 23.28
CA ALA A 71 -15.47 -37.32 24.33
C ALA A 71 -16.33 -38.49 23.88
N SER A 72 -16.33 -39.55 24.69
CA SER A 72 -17.06 -40.78 24.50
C SER A 72 -18.54 -40.51 24.27
N THR A 73 -19.09 -41.10 23.22
CA THR A 73 -20.51 -41.20 22.97
C THR A 73 -21.15 -42.05 24.07
N ILE A 74 -21.84 -41.41 25.00
CA ILE A 74 -22.97 -42.03 25.70
C ILE A 74 -24.18 -41.66 24.85
N GLU A 75 -24.80 -42.66 24.24
CA GLU A 75 -26.09 -42.52 23.57
C GLU A 75 -27.15 -42.29 24.64
N THR A 76 -27.50 -41.02 24.86
CA THR A 76 -28.74 -40.67 25.56
C THR A 76 -29.70 -40.12 24.52
N THR A 77 -30.68 -40.95 24.17
CA THR A 77 -31.82 -40.59 23.34
C THR A 77 -32.62 -39.50 24.06
N PHE A 78 -32.49 -38.25 23.62
CA PHE A 78 -33.35 -37.16 24.06
C PHE A 78 -34.49 -36.95 23.05
N PRO A 79 -35.76 -36.86 23.50
CA PRO A 79 -36.89 -36.66 22.62
C PRO A 79 -36.85 -35.26 21.97
N GLN A 80 -37.24 -35.23 20.69
CA GLN A 80 -37.66 -34.01 19.99
C GLN A 80 -38.82 -33.38 20.77
N ASP A 81 -38.55 -32.32 21.53
CA ASP A 81 -39.43 -31.15 21.74
C ASP A 81 -38.91 -30.19 22.81
N GLN A 82 -37.61 -29.87 22.79
CA GLN A 82 -37.08 -28.72 23.52
C GLN A 82 -36.08 -27.97 22.65
N THR A 83 -36.42 -26.75 22.26
CA THR A 83 -35.45 -25.73 21.87
C THR A 83 -34.40 -25.62 22.99
N PRO A 84 -33.10 -25.84 22.74
CA PRO A 84 -32.10 -25.64 23.78
C PRO A 84 -31.99 -24.13 24.02
N SER A 85 -32.72 -23.64 25.02
CA SER A 85 -32.50 -22.32 25.61
C SER A 85 -31.21 -22.37 26.43
N THR A 86 -30.05 -22.39 25.77
CA THR A 86 -28.80 -22.04 26.47
C THR A 86 -28.75 -20.52 26.61
N ASN A 87 -29.64 -19.98 27.43
CA ASN A 87 -29.56 -18.62 27.94
C ASN A 87 -28.37 -18.57 28.93
N PHE A 88 -27.14 -18.48 28.41
CA PHE A 88 -25.95 -18.27 29.25
C PHE A 88 -26.06 -16.98 30.10
N GLY A 89 -26.90 -16.02 29.68
CA GLY A 89 -27.24 -14.83 30.46
C GLY A 89 -28.10 -15.07 31.69
N ASP A 90 -28.69 -16.26 31.86
CA ASP A 90 -29.55 -16.57 33.02
C ASP A 90 -28.76 -17.15 34.21
N ILE A 91 -27.52 -17.62 33.99
CA ILE A 91 -26.69 -18.19 35.06
C ILE A 91 -26.09 -17.09 35.94
N PHE A 92 -25.64 -16.00 35.32
CA PHE A 92 -25.13 -14.82 36.03
C PHE A 92 -25.49 -13.54 35.27
N PRO A 93 -25.78 -12.43 35.98
CA PRO A 93 -25.90 -11.10 35.38
C PRO A 93 -24.68 -10.73 34.55
N TYR A 94 -24.86 -9.89 33.53
CA TYR A 94 -23.79 -9.51 32.61
C TYR A 94 -22.62 -8.79 33.30
N GLU A 95 -22.87 -8.11 34.42
CA GLU A 95 -21.88 -7.46 35.25
C GLU A 95 -20.89 -8.47 35.86
N ILE A 96 -21.38 -9.66 36.23
CA ILE A 96 -20.54 -10.74 36.74
C ILE A 96 -19.70 -11.32 35.61
N TRP A 97 -20.31 -11.56 34.44
CA TRP A 97 -19.57 -12.01 33.26
C TRP A 97 -18.50 -11.01 32.81
N ASP A 98 -18.78 -9.71 32.88
CA ASP A 98 -17.81 -8.66 32.58
C ASP A 98 -16.61 -8.74 33.52
N ARG A 99 -16.85 -8.88 34.83
CA ARG A 99 -15.77 -9.07 35.83
C ARG A 99 -14.99 -10.36 35.58
N ILE A 100 -15.65 -11.47 35.24
CA ILE A 100 -14.97 -12.74 34.90
C ILE A 100 -14.03 -12.54 33.70
N THR A 101 -14.45 -11.75 32.71
CA THR A 101 -13.59 -11.45 31.55
C THR A 101 -12.40 -10.55 31.89
N ASP A 102 -12.53 -9.67 32.89
CA ASP A 102 -11.41 -8.84 33.38
C ASP A 102 -10.34 -9.66 34.10
N PHE A 103 -10.71 -10.79 34.72
CA PHE A 103 -9.77 -11.73 35.34
C PHE A 103 -9.05 -12.65 34.32
N GLN A 104 -9.19 -12.41 33.01
CA GLN A 104 -8.54 -13.15 31.91
C GLN A 104 -8.85 -14.66 31.82
N ILE A 105 -9.83 -15.17 32.58
CA ILE A 105 -10.22 -16.59 32.55
C ILE A 105 -11.00 -16.90 31.24
N ALA A 106 -11.76 -15.92 30.73
CA ALA A 106 -12.45 -16.00 29.46
C ALA A 106 -12.33 -14.66 28.71
N ASP A 107 -11.80 -14.69 27.48
CA ASP A 107 -11.71 -13.50 26.65
C ASP A 107 -13.10 -13.04 26.17
N ARG A 108 -13.39 -11.72 26.26
CA ARG A 108 -14.64 -11.09 25.79
C ARG A 108 -14.92 -11.44 24.33
N CYS A 109 -13.90 -11.54 23.48
CA CYS A 109 -14.07 -11.92 22.07
C CYS A 109 -14.54 -13.39 21.95
N THR A 110 -14.16 -14.26 22.89
CA THR A 110 -14.60 -15.66 22.90
C THR A 110 -16.07 -15.75 23.31
N LEU A 111 -16.49 -15.06 24.37
CA LEU A 111 -17.90 -15.07 24.82
C LEU A 111 -18.86 -14.54 23.75
N THR A 112 -18.47 -13.47 23.05
CA THR A 112 -19.29 -12.88 21.98
C THR A 112 -19.40 -13.76 20.73
N ARG A 113 -18.45 -14.68 20.50
CA ARG A 113 -18.55 -15.68 19.42
C ARG A 113 -19.47 -16.84 19.77
N LEU A 114 -19.66 -17.11 21.06
CA LEU A 114 -20.45 -18.24 21.56
C LEU A 114 -21.94 -17.90 21.70
N ASN A 115 -22.27 -16.65 22.05
CA ASN A 115 -23.66 -16.27 22.32
C ASN A 115 -24.01 -14.86 21.80
N ARG A 116 -25.17 -14.75 21.14
CA ARG A 116 -25.70 -13.48 20.60
C ARG A 116 -25.99 -12.44 21.69
N ALA A 117 -26.42 -12.87 22.87
CA ALA A 117 -26.70 -11.98 23.99
C ALA A 117 -25.41 -11.34 24.52
N PHE A 118 -24.33 -12.11 24.69
CA PHE A 118 -23.00 -11.56 25.00
C PHE A 118 -22.50 -10.64 23.89
N TYR A 119 -22.74 -10.97 22.61
CA TYR A 119 -22.41 -10.06 21.52
C TYR A 119 -23.12 -8.72 21.64
N ASN A 120 -24.43 -8.72 21.91
CA ASN A 120 -25.19 -7.49 22.11
C ASN A 120 -24.64 -6.67 23.28
N GLU A 121 -24.40 -7.31 24.42
CA GLU A 121 -23.97 -6.65 25.64
C GLU A 121 -22.53 -6.14 25.55
N PHE A 122 -21.58 -6.96 25.13
CA PHE A 122 -20.15 -6.60 25.18
C PHE A 122 -19.61 -5.95 23.90
N SER A 123 -20.39 -5.92 22.80
CA SER A 123 -19.92 -5.33 21.52
C SER A 123 -19.42 -3.90 21.66
N HIS A 124 -20.07 -3.06 22.45
CA HIS A 124 -19.66 -1.67 22.65
C HIS A 124 -18.28 -1.55 23.34
N LYS A 125 -17.94 -2.50 24.22
CA LYS A 125 -16.62 -2.58 24.88
C LYS A 125 -15.56 -3.12 23.93
N ILE A 126 -15.89 -4.16 23.16
CA ILE A 126 -14.96 -4.79 22.19
C ILE A 126 -14.65 -3.84 21.03
N TYR A 127 -15.65 -3.08 20.58
CA TYR A 127 -15.53 -2.23 19.41
C TYR A 127 -15.31 -0.74 19.73
N LYS A 128 -15.09 -0.38 20.99
CA LYS A 128 -14.86 1.01 21.43
C LYS A 128 -13.77 1.71 20.61
N ASP A 129 -12.71 0.98 20.29
CA ASP A 129 -11.56 1.49 19.55
C ASP A 129 -11.81 1.67 18.04
N TYR A 130 -12.97 1.25 17.53
CA TYR A 130 -13.36 1.37 16.12
C TYR A 130 -14.26 2.57 15.84
N SER A 131 -14.34 3.52 16.78
CA SER A 131 -15.11 4.75 16.59
C SER A 131 -14.62 5.58 15.40
N ASN A 132 -13.31 5.57 15.13
CA ASN A 132 -12.70 6.19 13.96
C ASN A 132 -11.91 5.13 13.19
N ILE A 133 -12.33 4.86 11.96
CA ILE A 133 -11.63 3.94 11.06
C ILE A 133 -10.89 4.74 10.00
N GLN A 134 -9.61 4.43 9.80
CA GLN A 134 -8.83 4.93 8.67
C GLN A 134 -8.65 3.79 7.66
N ILE A 135 -8.98 4.04 6.40
CA ILE A 135 -8.76 3.10 5.30
C ILE A 135 -7.75 3.73 4.35
N LEU A 136 -6.75 2.95 3.93
CA LEU A 136 -5.79 3.36 2.90
C LEU A 136 -5.68 2.24 1.86
N LEU A 137 -6.19 2.49 0.66
CA LEU A 137 -5.99 1.65 -0.50
C LEU A 137 -4.90 2.27 -1.36
N VAL A 138 -3.74 1.61 -1.44
CA VAL A 138 -2.67 2.01 -2.36
C VAL A 138 -2.71 1.09 -3.57
N LEU A 139 -2.76 1.66 -4.77
CA LEU A 139 -2.77 0.90 -6.01
C LEU A 139 -1.82 1.50 -7.05
N SER A 140 -1.35 0.66 -7.96
CA SER A 140 -0.45 1.04 -9.03
C SER A 140 -0.70 0.18 -10.27
N SER A 141 -0.42 0.73 -11.45
CA SER A 141 -0.26 -0.10 -12.64
C SER A 141 0.94 -1.06 -12.47
N THR A 142 0.83 -2.23 -13.07
CA THR A 142 1.89 -3.25 -13.03
C THR A 142 3.03 -2.97 -14.01
N ASN A 143 2.91 -1.99 -14.89
CA ASN A 143 3.87 -1.72 -15.96
C ASN A 143 5.30 -1.53 -15.40
N LYS A 144 5.46 -0.58 -14.48
CA LYS A 144 6.75 -0.31 -13.82
C LYS A 144 7.35 -1.55 -13.13
N MET A 145 6.50 -2.38 -12.52
CA MET A 145 6.94 -3.63 -11.89
C MET A 145 7.40 -4.66 -12.92
N LYS A 146 6.64 -4.83 -14.01
CA LYS A 146 6.95 -5.74 -15.12
C LYS A 146 8.27 -5.35 -15.77
N ASP A 147 8.46 -4.07 -16.05
CA ASP A 147 9.67 -3.56 -16.68
C ASP A 147 10.90 -3.77 -15.79
N ASN A 148 10.75 -3.50 -14.49
CA ASN A 148 11.79 -3.79 -13.51
C ASN A 148 12.14 -5.28 -13.41
N ASP A 149 11.14 -6.15 -13.34
CA ASP A 149 11.34 -7.59 -13.18
C ASP A 149 11.94 -8.21 -14.44
N ALA A 150 11.47 -7.79 -15.62
CA ALA A 150 12.05 -8.17 -16.90
C ALA A 150 13.52 -7.74 -17.00
N CYS A 151 13.83 -6.51 -16.61
CA CYS A 151 15.20 -5.99 -16.59
C CYS A 151 16.10 -6.82 -15.63
N PHE A 152 15.63 -7.07 -14.41
CA PHE A 152 16.35 -7.88 -13.41
C PHE A 152 16.59 -9.31 -13.89
N LEU A 153 15.59 -9.97 -14.48
CA LEU A 153 15.72 -11.33 -15.00
C LEU A 153 16.66 -11.38 -16.23
N LYS A 154 16.66 -10.36 -17.07
CA LYS A 154 17.50 -10.30 -18.27
C LYS A 154 18.98 -10.03 -17.96
N TYR A 155 19.25 -9.09 -17.06
CA TYR A 155 20.61 -8.57 -16.85
C TYR A 155 21.22 -8.93 -15.49
N GLY A 156 20.41 -9.37 -14.54
CA GLY A 156 20.86 -9.70 -13.20
C GLY A 156 20.66 -8.59 -12.19
N PRO A 157 21.07 -8.84 -10.94
CA PRO A 157 20.93 -7.87 -9.86
C PRO A 157 21.79 -6.64 -10.10
N ASP A 158 21.25 -5.49 -9.75
CA ASP A 158 21.96 -4.22 -9.76
C ASP A 158 23.07 -4.15 -8.71
N PHE A 159 22.93 -4.89 -7.60
CA PHE A 159 23.90 -4.93 -6.51
C PHE A 159 24.39 -6.36 -6.26
N PRO A 160 25.40 -6.85 -6.99
CA PRO A 160 25.83 -8.25 -6.94
C PRO A 160 26.23 -8.76 -5.56
N HIS A 161 26.69 -7.86 -4.67
CA HIS A 161 27.07 -8.18 -3.30
C HIS A 161 25.85 -8.42 -2.39
N LYS A 162 24.65 -7.98 -2.80
CA LYS A 162 23.42 -8.17 -2.05
C LYS A 162 22.80 -9.52 -2.39
N TRP A 163 22.30 -10.19 -1.37
CA TRP A 163 21.52 -11.40 -1.57
C TRP A 163 20.09 -11.05 -2.01
N TYR A 164 19.64 -11.68 -3.09
CA TYR A 164 18.28 -11.55 -3.60
C TYR A 164 17.63 -12.92 -3.72
N ASP A 165 16.36 -12.99 -3.33
CA ASP A 165 15.51 -14.09 -3.75
C ASP A 165 15.04 -13.88 -5.20
N GLY A 166 15.95 -14.15 -6.13
CA GLY A 166 15.66 -14.01 -7.56
C GLY A 166 14.56 -14.96 -8.06
N TYR A 167 14.28 -16.06 -7.36
CA TYR A 167 13.17 -16.94 -7.73
C TYR A 167 11.82 -16.32 -7.37
N GLN A 168 11.71 -15.60 -6.25
CA GLN A 168 10.48 -14.84 -5.94
C GLN A 168 10.23 -13.71 -6.95
N ILE A 169 11.27 -13.02 -7.41
CA ILE A 169 11.15 -12.03 -8.48
C ILE A 169 10.68 -12.69 -9.79
N TYR A 170 11.23 -13.87 -10.11
CA TYR A 170 10.75 -14.66 -11.25
C TYR A 170 9.27 -15.04 -11.13
N LEU A 171 8.82 -15.51 -9.95
CA LEU A 171 7.42 -15.84 -9.70
C LEU A 171 6.52 -14.60 -9.81
N ARG A 172 6.96 -13.48 -9.24
CA ARG A 172 6.27 -12.19 -9.33
C ARG A 172 6.11 -11.74 -10.77
N ASN A 173 7.15 -11.83 -11.60
CA ASN A 173 7.09 -11.51 -13.02
C ASN A 173 6.05 -12.37 -13.76
N LYS A 174 6.01 -13.67 -13.46
CA LYS A 174 5.03 -14.60 -14.06
C LYS A 174 3.60 -14.36 -13.60
N GLU A 175 3.41 -13.87 -12.38
CA GLU A 175 2.11 -13.51 -11.86
C GLU A 175 1.62 -12.18 -12.44
N SER A 176 2.47 -11.14 -12.39
CA SER A 176 2.13 -9.78 -12.83
C SER A 176 1.78 -9.71 -14.32
N GLU A 177 2.37 -10.56 -15.16
CA GLU A 177 2.02 -10.73 -16.60
C GLU A 177 0.50 -10.91 -16.83
N LYS A 178 -0.25 -11.41 -15.85
CA LYS A 178 -1.70 -11.72 -15.97
C LYS A 178 -2.63 -10.60 -15.52
N PHE A 179 -2.09 -9.52 -14.97
CA PHE A 179 -2.87 -8.50 -14.29
C PHE A 179 -2.41 -7.10 -14.72
N GLU A 180 -3.31 -6.13 -14.77
CA GLU A 180 -2.99 -4.75 -15.13
C GLU A 180 -2.61 -3.91 -13.90
N TYR A 181 -3.16 -4.23 -12.73
CA TYR A 181 -2.97 -3.45 -11.51
C TYR A 181 -2.50 -4.32 -10.34
N GLU A 182 -1.91 -3.65 -9.35
CA GLU A 182 -1.65 -4.24 -8.03
C GLU A 182 -2.09 -3.32 -6.90
N PHE A 183 -2.57 -3.93 -5.82
CA PHE A 183 -2.79 -3.27 -4.53
C PHE A 183 -1.60 -3.52 -3.62
N LEU A 184 -1.15 -2.46 -2.96
CA LEU A 184 0.04 -2.44 -2.11
C LEU A 184 -0.38 -2.24 -0.66
N GLU A 185 -0.09 -3.22 0.20
CA GLU A 185 -0.20 -3.05 1.63
C GLU A 185 1.07 -2.37 2.13
N VAL A 186 0.95 -1.08 2.45
CA VAL A 186 2.09 -0.24 2.84
C VAL A 186 2.17 -0.02 4.36
N LYS A 187 3.38 0.13 4.86
CA LYS A 187 3.67 0.59 6.23
C LYS A 187 4.70 1.70 6.21
N THR A 188 4.79 2.46 7.30
CA THR A 188 5.82 3.47 7.50
C THR A 188 6.62 3.14 8.77
N TYR A 189 7.95 3.29 8.69
CA TYR A 189 8.90 2.99 9.77
C TYR A 189 9.41 4.24 10.48
N ARG A 190 8.79 5.41 10.24
CA ARG A 190 9.17 6.61 10.99
C ARG A 190 8.92 6.37 12.48
N LYS A 191 9.99 6.40 13.28
CA LYS A 191 9.98 6.27 14.76
C LYS A 191 8.90 7.14 15.44
N TYR A 192 8.51 8.25 14.81
CA TYR A 192 7.41 9.10 15.25
C TYR A 192 6.04 8.40 15.39
N PHE A 193 5.80 7.25 14.75
CA PHE A 193 4.58 6.47 14.98
C PHE A 193 4.57 5.75 16.34
N GLU A 194 5.73 5.56 16.95
CA GLU A 194 5.87 4.98 18.30
C GLU A 194 5.83 6.07 19.39
N GLU A 195 6.19 7.31 19.05
CA GLU A 195 6.26 8.47 19.97
C GLU A 195 5.00 9.35 19.98
N ALA A 196 4.07 9.16 19.04
CA ALA A 196 2.84 9.93 19.00
C ALA A 196 1.96 9.58 20.21
N THR A 197 1.76 10.55 21.11
CA THR A 197 0.82 10.47 22.25
C THR A 197 -0.65 10.35 21.82
N CYS A 198 -0.94 10.48 20.53
CA CYS A 198 -2.25 10.27 19.96
C CYS A 198 -2.48 8.79 19.63
N ALA A 199 -3.57 8.21 20.13
CA ALA A 199 -4.03 6.90 19.70
C ALA A 199 -4.31 6.94 18.18
N LEU A 200 -3.42 6.34 17.39
CA LEU A 200 -3.56 6.27 15.94
C LEU A 200 -4.89 5.60 15.59
N PRO A 201 -5.64 6.13 14.61
CA PRO A 201 -6.88 5.50 14.17
C PRO A 201 -6.57 4.08 13.67
N LYS A 202 -7.49 3.13 13.89
CA LYS A 202 -7.35 1.76 13.40
C LYS A 202 -7.30 1.79 11.87
N MET A 203 -6.10 1.56 11.32
CA MET A 203 -5.85 1.61 9.89
C MET A 203 -6.10 0.24 9.23
N ILE A 204 -6.88 0.23 8.15
CA ILE A 204 -7.13 -0.95 7.31
C ILE A 204 -6.49 -0.70 5.94
N ILE A 205 -5.49 -1.50 5.61
CA ILE A 205 -4.73 -1.38 4.35
C ILE A 205 -4.96 -2.53 3.35
N SER A 206 -5.54 -3.65 3.80
CA SER A 206 -5.80 -4.81 2.93
C SER A 206 -7.10 -4.60 2.15
N PRO A 207 -7.07 -4.69 0.81
CA PRO A 207 -8.28 -4.56 -0.01
C PRO A 207 -9.34 -5.61 0.35
N GLU A 208 -8.97 -6.85 0.70
CA GLU A 208 -9.97 -7.85 1.10
C GLU A 208 -10.68 -7.47 2.40
N ARG A 209 -9.95 -6.92 3.37
CA ARG A 209 -10.53 -6.44 4.64
C ARG A 209 -11.41 -5.21 4.44
N VAL A 210 -11.02 -4.31 3.54
CA VAL A 210 -11.86 -3.18 3.13
C VAL A 210 -13.15 -3.69 2.49
N MET A 211 -13.05 -4.61 1.52
CA MET A 211 -14.24 -5.16 0.87
C MET A 211 -15.15 -5.92 1.85
N PHE A 212 -14.59 -6.61 2.85
CA PHE A 212 -15.37 -7.23 3.91
C PHE A 212 -16.10 -6.17 4.77
N LEU A 213 -15.41 -5.10 5.18
CA LEU A 213 -16.02 -4.00 5.93
C LEU A 213 -17.17 -3.37 5.15
N LEU A 214 -16.94 -3.00 3.89
CA LEU A 214 -17.95 -2.32 3.08
C LEU A 214 -19.15 -3.23 2.76
N ASN A 215 -18.90 -4.48 2.34
CA ASN A 215 -20.00 -5.36 1.92
C ASN A 215 -20.76 -6.03 3.06
N THR A 216 -20.11 -6.28 4.19
CA THR A 216 -20.72 -7.06 5.28
C THR A 216 -21.16 -6.18 6.44
N ILE A 217 -20.31 -5.24 6.86
CA ILE A 217 -20.54 -4.43 8.06
C ILE A 217 -21.35 -3.18 7.70
N MET A 218 -20.91 -2.42 6.68
CA MET A 218 -21.52 -1.12 6.35
C MET A 218 -22.89 -1.24 5.68
N LYS A 219 -23.11 -2.28 4.85
CA LYS A 219 -24.41 -2.54 4.23
C LYS A 219 -25.48 -3.02 5.22
N ARG A 220 -25.10 -3.61 6.36
CA ARG A 220 -26.04 -4.20 7.31
C ARG A 220 -26.41 -3.18 8.40
N SER A 221 -27.63 -2.63 8.33
CA SER A 221 -28.16 -1.68 9.34
C SER A 221 -28.15 -2.23 10.77
N GLY A 222 -28.34 -3.53 10.95
CA GLY A 222 -28.30 -4.21 12.25
C GLY A 222 -26.90 -4.54 12.78
N SER A 223 -25.82 -4.14 12.09
CA SER A 223 -24.45 -4.41 12.53
C SER A 223 -24.10 -3.59 13.78
N LEU A 224 -23.78 -4.25 14.89
CA LEU A 224 -23.37 -3.55 16.12
C LEU A 224 -22.05 -2.83 15.94
N LEU A 225 -21.10 -3.41 15.18
CA LEU A 225 -19.86 -2.74 14.83
C LEU A 225 -20.13 -1.47 14.02
N LYS A 226 -21.06 -1.49 13.05
CA LYS A 226 -21.45 -0.29 12.29
C LYS A 226 -21.92 0.82 13.22
N LYS A 227 -22.73 0.50 14.25
CA LYS A 227 -23.23 1.46 15.24
C LYS A 227 -22.12 2.08 16.10
N GLN A 228 -20.97 1.41 16.25
CA GLN A 228 -19.83 1.95 17.00
C GLN A 228 -18.94 2.86 16.15
N ILE A 229 -18.94 2.67 14.82
CA ILE A 229 -18.17 3.52 13.90
C ILE A 229 -18.88 4.88 13.84
N LYS A 230 -18.20 5.94 14.29
CA LYS A 230 -18.69 7.32 14.19
C LYS A 230 -18.17 7.98 12.92
N ARG A 231 -16.91 7.72 12.56
CA ARG A 231 -16.25 8.29 11.39
C ARG A 231 -15.44 7.26 10.63
N MET A 232 -15.42 7.38 9.31
CA MET A 232 -14.59 6.56 8.43
C MET A 232 -13.89 7.46 7.40
N SER A 233 -12.58 7.56 7.50
CA SER A 233 -11.74 8.19 6.48
C SER A 233 -11.32 7.11 5.49
N ILE A 234 -11.56 7.32 4.20
CA ILE A 234 -11.15 6.41 3.14
C ILE A 234 -10.23 7.14 2.19
N ASP A 235 -9.03 6.61 1.99
CA ASP A 235 -8.05 7.16 1.06
C ASP A 235 -7.73 6.15 -0.03
N ILE A 236 -7.85 6.56 -1.29
CA ILE A 236 -7.42 5.79 -2.46
C ILE A 236 -6.23 6.53 -3.06
N SER A 237 -5.04 5.94 -2.92
CA SER A 237 -3.79 6.49 -3.40
C SER A 237 -3.28 5.71 -4.62
N ILE A 238 -3.12 6.40 -5.74
CA ILE A 238 -2.81 5.81 -7.03
C ILE A 238 -1.41 6.25 -7.44
N LEU A 239 -0.45 5.32 -7.33
CA LEU A 239 0.96 5.60 -7.61
C LEU A 239 1.18 5.78 -9.11
N THR A 240 0.59 4.91 -9.94
CA THR A 240 0.65 4.99 -11.41
C THR A 240 -0.66 4.48 -12.01
N GLY A 241 -0.96 4.88 -13.25
CA GLY A 241 -2.16 4.42 -13.98
C GLY A 241 -3.46 5.15 -13.60
N TYR A 242 -3.36 6.34 -12.98
CA TYR A 242 -4.53 7.17 -12.65
C TYR A 242 -5.36 7.51 -13.89
N HIS A 243 -4.70 7.98 -14.95
CA HIS A 243 -5.34 8.35 -16.21
C HIS A 243 -6.15 7.18 -16.81
N ASP A 244 -5.58 5.98 -16.81
CA ASP A 244 -6.24 4.77 -17.34
C ASP A 244 -7.48 4.35 -16.55
N LEU A 245 -7.50 4.67 -15.25
CA LEU A 245 -8.62 4.35 -14.35
C LEU A 245 -9.70 5.44 -14.35
N PHE A 246 -9.35 6.71 -14.33
CA PHE A 246 -10.30 7.81 -14.11
C PHE A 246 -10.62 8.62 -15.38
N ASN A 247 -9.69 8.75 -16.31
CA ASN A 247 -9.83 9.67 -17.45
C ASN A 247 -10.24 8.96 -18.75
N CYS A 248 -10.12 7.63 -18.81
CA CYS A 248 -10.61 6.84 -19.94
C CYS A 248 -12.14 7.00 -20.10
N TYR A 249 -12.61 7.30 -21.32
CA TYR A 249 -14.02 7.59 -21.63
C TYR A 249 -14.99 6.49 -21.17
N ASP A 250 -14.59 5.22 -21.33
CA ASP A 250 -15.42 4.06 -20.97
C ASP A 250 -15.19 3.59 -19.53
N SER A 251 -14.57 4.40 -18.67
CA SER A 251 -14.33 4.00 -17.28
C SER A 251 -15.63 3.95 -16.47
N PRO A 252 -15.98 2.81 -15.84
CA PRO A 252 -17.09 2.73 -14.90
C PRO A 252 -16.92 3.67 -13.70
N ILE A 253 -15.68 3.99 -13.34
CA ILE A 253 -15.38 4.91 -12.24
C ILE A 253 -15.80 6.32 -12.62
N LYS A 254 -15.50 6.77 -13.85
CA LYS A 254 -15.88 8.09 -14.34
C LYS A 254 -17.41 8.24 -14.36
N SER A 255 -18.11 7.28 -14.95
CA SER A 255 -19.58 7.25 -14.94
C SER A 255 -20.15 7.27 -13.51
N GLN A 256 -19.51 6.59 -12.56
CA GLN A 256 -19.94 6.62 -11.17
C GLN A 256 -19.69 7.98 -10.52
N MET A 257 -18.53 8.60 -10.73
CA MET A 257 -18.23 9.94 -10.22
C MET A 257 -19.20 10.99 -10.78
N ASP A 258 -19.58 10.88 -12.05
CA ASP A 258 -20.58 11.75 -12.69
C ASP A 258 -21.98 11.59 -12.07
N LYS A 259 -22.36 10.36 -11.66
CA LYS A 259 -23.62 10.15 -10.93
C LYS A 259 -23.56 10.73 -9.52
N VAL A 260 -22.43 10.57 -8.84
CA VAL A 260 -22.23 11.09 -7.47
C VAL A 260 -22.22 12.62 -7.47
N SER A 261 -21.71 13.27 -8.52
CA SER A 261 -21.69 14.74 -8.61
C SER A 261 -23.09 15.36 -8.73
N GLN A 262 -24.07 14.60 -9.20
CA GLN A 262 -25.47 15.00 -9.26
C GLN A 262 -26.20 14.87 -7.92
N ASN A 263 -25.59 14.25 -6.91
CA ASN A 263 -26.21 14.06 -5.59
C ASN A 263 -26.10 15.34 -4.75
N PRO A 264 -27.23 16.03 -4.42
CA PRO A 264 -27.20 17.29 -3.70
C PRO A 264 -26.70 17.17 -2.25
N ASN A 265 -26.70 15.97 -1.68
CA ASN A 265 -26.25 15.69 -0.31
C ASN A 265 -24.74 15.47 -0.20
N LEU A 266 -24.02 15.47 -1.31
CA LEU A 266 -22.59 15.24 -1.37
C LEU A 266 -21.87 16.50 -1.87
N SER A 267 -20.66 16.70 -1.37
CA SER A 267 -19.71 17.69 -1.88
C SER A 267 -18.59 16.95 -2.56
N ILE A 268 -18.36 17.26 -3.83
CA ILE A 268 -17.19 16.80 -4.59
C ILE A 268 -16.33 18.01 -4.86
N LEU A 269 -15.09 17.95 -4.39
CA LEU A 269 -14.09 18.98 -4.60
C LEU A 269 -12.92 18.34 -5.35
N ASN A 270 -12.52 18.97 -6.45
CA ASN A 270 -11.38 18.54 -7.24
C ASN A 270 -10.35 19.66 -7.26
N ILE A 271 -9.10 19.35 -6.93
CA ILE A 271 -7.97 20.27 -7.02
C ILE A 271 -6.75 19.52 -7.54
N GLU A 272 -5.83 20.25 -8.16
CA GLU A 272 -4.49 19.77 -8.46
C GLU A 272 -3.58 20.04 -7.25
N SER A 273 -2.74 19.09 -6.87
CA SER A 273 -1.78 19.31 -5.78
C SER A 273 -0.75 20.38 -6.14
N PRO A 274 -0.11 21.02 -5.13
CA PRO A 274 1.15 21.70 -5.38
C PRO A 274 2.19 20.73 -5.96
N GLU A 275 3.27 21.29 -6.50
CA GLU A 275 4.39 20.49 -7.02
C GLU A 275 5.08 19.73 -5.90
N LEU A 276 5.29 18.44 -6.12
CA LEU A 276 6.02 17.57 -5.21
C LEU A 276 7.33 17.17 -5.86
N TYR A 277 8.41 17.25 -5.09
CA TYR A 277 9.73 16.82 -5.52
C TYR A 277 9.97 15.35 -5.20
N SER A 278 10.59 14.65 -6.14
CA SER A 278 10.86 13.22 -6.08
C SER A 278 12.21 12.91 -6.70
N LEU A 279 12.80 11.80 -6.32
CA LEU A 279 14.13 11.42 -6.77
C LEU A 279 14.08 10.27 -7.76
N ASP A 280 14.82 10.40 -8.86
CA ASP A 280 14.95 9.38 -9.91
C ASP A 280 15.84 8.22 -9.48
N VAL A 281 15.30 7.40 -8.59
CA VAL A 281 15.96 6.24 -7.99
C VAL A 281 15.52 4.96 -8.69
N HIS A 282 16.46 4.31 -9.37
CA HIS A 282 16.25 3.00 -10.02
C HIS A 282 15.11 2.98 -11.04
N ASP A 283 14.84 4.12 -11.69
CA ASP A 283 13.70 4.33 -12.57
C ASP A 283 14.02 4.19 -14.07
N TYR A 284 15.06 3.43 -14.38
CA TYR A 284 15.49 3.15 -15.75
C TYR A 284 15.37 1.65 -16.04
N PHE A 285 14.51 1.28 -16.99
CA PHE A 285 14.22 -0.12 -17.32
C PHE A 285 14.61 -0.51 -18.75
N ASP A 286 14.87 0.46 -19.63
CA ASP A 286 15.03 0.27 -21.07
C ASP A 286 16.42 -0.23 -21.53
N GLY A 287 17.28 -0.64 -20.61
CA GLY A 287 18.62 -1.09 -20.94
C GLY A 287 19.28 -1.93 -19.87
N CYS A 288 20.51 -2.33 -20.14
CA CYS A 288 21.32 -2.95 -19.11
C CYS A 288 21.70 -1.89 -18.09
N ARG A 289 21.14 -1.95 -16.87
CA ARG A 289 21.51 -1.01 -15.78
C ARG A 289 22.98 -1.07 -15.38
N TRP A 290 23.70 -2.08 -15.89
CA TRP A 290 25.15 -2.22 -15.80
C TRP A 290 25.94 -1.39 -16.84
N GLU A 291 25.29 -0.89 -17.89
CA GLU A 291 25.91 -0.11 -18.98
C GLU A 291 25.84 1.39 -18.76
N ASN A 292 24.77 1.86 -18.13
CA ASN A 292 24.74 3.21 -17.59
C ASN A 292 25.74 3.28 -16.44
N ASP A 293 26.13 4.50 -16.03
CA ASP A 293 26.89 4.78 -14.79
C ASP A 293 26.29 4.11 -13.53
N GLY A 294 25.19 3.35 -13.62
CA GLY A 294 24.50 2.63 -12.55
C GLY A 294 25.39 1.79 -11.63
N ILE A 295 26.34 0.98 -12.11
CA ILE A 295 27.24 0.24 -11.18
C ILE A 295 28.18 1.21 -10.49
N LEU A 296 28.82 2.09 -11.26
CA LEU A 296 29.80 3.07 -10.77
C LEU A 296 29.22 3.99 -9.71
N THR A 297 28.10 4.61 -10.06
CA THR A 297 27.32 5.45 -9.17
C THR A 297 26.69 4.64 -8.04
N SER A 298 26.34 3.35 -8.22
CA SER A 298 25.76 2.56 -7.13
C SER A 298 26.73 2.34 -5.98
N TRP A 299 28.00 2.00 -6.25
CA TRP A 299 28.99 1.77 -5.20
C TRP A 299 29.25 3.03 -4.37
N GLU A 300 29.42 4.17 -5.03
CA GLU A 300 29.57 5.47 -4.35
C GLU A 300 28.28 5.90 -3.63
N ARG A 301 27.10 5.56 -4.18
CA ARG A 301 25.81 5.84 -3.54
C ARG A 301 25.53 4.93 -2.35
N PHE A 302 26.04 3.71 -2.30
CA PHE A 302 25.78 2.78 -1.17
C PHE A 302 26.17 3.33 0.20
N ASP A 303 27.20 4.17 0.24
CA ASP A 303 27.73 4.72 1.48
C ASP A 303 26.87 5.84 2.05
N VAL A 304 26.02 6.46 1.23
CA VAL A 304 25.10 7.51 1.68
C VAL A 304 23.85 6.85 2.28
N GLU A 305 23.53 7.17 3.53
CA GLU A 305 22.47 6.53 4.32
C GLU A 305 21.11 6.46 3.61
N ALA A 306 20.75 7.54 2.90
CA ALA A 306 19.51 7.62 2.14
C ALA A 306 19.48 6.51 1.06
N TRP A 307 20.53 6.43 0.24
CA TRP A 307 20.67 5.44 -0.82
C TRP A 307 20.84 4.00 -0.31
N LYS A 308 21.49 3.81 0.83
CA LYS A 308 21.56 2.50 1.48
C LYS A 308 20.16 1.92 1.70
N SER A 309 19.21 2.76 2.12
CA SER A 309 17.83 2.34 2.35
C SER A 309 17.10 1.93 1.06
N SER A 310 17.21 2.71 -0.02
CA SER A 310 16.60 2.34 -1.30
C SER A 310 17.24 1.11 -1.93
N ASN A 311 18.56 1.03 -1.91
CA ASN A 311 19.30 -0.13 -2.43
C ASN A 311 18.97 -1.41 -1.66
N MET A 312 18.68 -1.32 -0.36
CA MET A 312 18.21 -2.44 0.46
C MET A 312 16.78 -2.90 0.13
N LYS A 313 15.92 -2.04 -0.40
CA LYS A 313 14.54 -2.39 -0.77
C LYS A 313 14.38 -2.77 -2.24
N PHE A 314 15.23 -2.27 -3.11
CA PHE A 314 15.25 -2.59 -4.53
C PHE A 314 15.78 -4.03 -4.78
N PRO A 315 15.27 -4.78 -5.78
CA PRO A 315 14.18 -4.50 -6.73
C PRO A 315 12.79 -4.88 -6.18
N GLY A 316 12.67 -5.16 -4.89
CA GLY A 316 11.38 -5.49 -4.25
C GLY A 316 10.40 -4.32 -4.30
N MET A 317 10.92 -3.09 -4.30
CA MET A 317 10.21 -1.82 -4.30
C MET A 317 10.71 -0.94 -5.46
N VAL A 318 9.81 -0.55 -6.37
CA VAL A 318 10.14 0.18 -7.61
C VAL A 318 9.52 1.58 -7.66
N TYR A 319 8.66 1.92 -6.71
CA TYR A 319 7.83 3.14 -6.74
C TYR A 319 8.46 4.31 -5.98
N PHE A 320 9.79 4.43 -5.97
CA PHE A 320 10.46 5.42 -5.10
C PHE A 320 10.03 6.86 -5.37
N LYS A 321 9.75 7.25 -6.62
CA LYS A 321 9.21 8.58 -6.91
C LYS A 321 7.80 8.73 -6.38
N GLU A 322 6.98 7.75 -6.70
CA GLU A 322 5.54 7.78 -6.50
C GLU A 322 5.14 7.63 -5.03
N LEU A 323 6.06 7.26 -4.14
CA LEU A 323 5.74 7.12 -2.71
C LEU A 323 5.83 8.44 -1.95
N ALA A 324 6.32 9.52 -2.56
CA ALA A 324 6.44 10.83 -1.91
C ALA A 324 5.07 11.35 -1.40
N HIS A 325 4.00 11.24 -2.19
CA HIS A 325 2.67 11.70 -1.78
C HIS A 325 2.03 10.79 -0.72
N LEU A 326 2.39 9.51 -0.66
CA LEU A 326 2.00 8.65 0.47
C LEU A 326 2.64 9.10 1.78
N SER A 327 3.87 9.61 1.72
CA SER A 327 4.57 10.13 2.89
C SER A 327 3.78 11.31 3.48
N ALA A 328 3.27 12.19 2.60
CA ALA A 328 2.41 13.31 2.97
C ALA A 328 1.10 12.84 3.63
N LEU A 329 0.47 11.80 3.08
CA LEU A 329 -0.72 11.19 3.68
C LEU A 329 -0.44 10.64 5.07
N PHE A 330 0.66 9.89 5.26
CA PHE A 330 1.04 9.37 6.57
C PHE A 330 1.29 10.47 7.60
N TYR A 331 1.90 11.59 7.19
CA TYR A 331 2.03 12.76 8.05
C TYR A 331 0.66 13.34 8.44
N SER A 332 -0.26 13.47 7.49
CA SER A 332 -1.61 13.97 7.76
C SER A 332 -2.40 13.09 8.74
N TYR A 333 -2.12 11.79 8.79
CA TYR A 333 -2.73 10.88 9.76
C TYR A 333 -2.21 11.10 11.17
N ARG A 334 -0.90 11.34 11.31
CA ARG A 334 -0.25 11.60 12.60
C ARG A 334 -0.85 12.85 13.26
N ASP A 335 -0.96 13.93 12.49
CA ASP A 335 -1.33 15.24 13.03
C ASP A 335 -2.86 15.49 12.98
N SER A 336 -3.64 14.41 12.82
CA SER A 336 -5.10 14.46 12.66
C SER A 336 -5.58 15.37 11.51
N GLY A 337 -4.71 15.75 10.58
CA GLY A 337 -5.02 16.59 9.42
C GLY A 337 -6.10 15.95 8.55
N ARG A 338 -6.07 14.63 8.37
CA ARG A 338 -7.10 13.91 7.61
C ARG A 338 -8.50 14.02 8.22
N LEU A 339 -8.61 14.18 9.55
CA LEU A 339 -9.90 14.40 10.22
C LEU A 339 -10.47 15.81 9.95
N LYS A 340 -9.60 16.80 9.71
CA LYS A 340 -10.02 18.16 9.32
C LYS A 340 -10.67 18.19 7.94
N MET A 341 -10.34 17.23 7.06
CA MET A 341 -10.95 17.14 5.73
C MET A 341 -12.46 16.86 5.76
N PHE A 342 -13.03 16.37 6.86
CA PHE A 342 -14.50 16.20 6.98
C PHE A 342 -15.26 17.52 6.99
N SER A 343 -14.63 18.63 7.41
CA SER A 343 -15.25 19.95 7.48
C SER A 343 -14.98 20.83 6.25
N VAL A 344 -14.20 20.36 5.29
CA VAL A 344 -13.88 21.09 4.06
C VAL A 344 -15.13 21.18 3.17
N LYS A 345 -15.50 22.40 2.78
CA LYS A 345 -16.74 22.71 2.03
C LYS A 345 -16.48 23.26 0.63
N ASP A 346 -15.31 23.85 0.40
CA ASP A 346 -14.96 24.57 -0.83
C ASP A 346 -13.52 24.26 -1.24
N SER A 347 -13.18 24.60 -2.49
CA SER A 347 -11.86 24.29 -3.05
C SER A 347 -10.72 25.06 -2.38
N GLY A 348 -10.96 26.27 -1.86
CA GLY A 348 -9.95 27.05 -1.14
C GLY A 348 -9.58 26.39 0.17
N SER A 349 -10.58 26.04 0.99
CA SER A 349 -10.34 25.27 2.22
C SER A 349 -9.75 23.89 1.94
N PHE A 350 -10.08 23.26 0.80
CA PHE A 350 -9.44 22.01 0.39
C PHE A 350 -7.96 22.21 0.08
N GLN A 351 -7.61 23.29 -0.64
CA GLN A 351 -6.22 23.65 -0.92
C GLN A 351 -5.42 23.85 0.37
N ASP A 352 -5.98 24.54 1.37
CA ASP A 352 -5.26 24.82 2.62
C ASP A 352 -5.05 23.56 3.48
N HIS A 353 -6.00 22.63 3.46
CA HIS A 353 -5.98 21.44 4.31
C HIS A 353 -5.46 20.17 3.62
N ASN A 354 -5.12 20.23 2.32
CA ASN A 354 -4.61 19.07 1.62
C ASN A 354 -3.24 18.64 2.16
N SER A 355 -3.02 17.33 2.28
CA SER A 355 -1.79 16.78 2.88
C SER A 355 -0.52 17.12 2.10
N MET A 356 -0.64 17.41 0.80
CA MET A 356 0.50 17.74 -0.06
C MET A 356 1.01 19.16 0.18
N ASN A 357 0.16 20.06 0.70
CA ASN A 357 0.53 21.44 0.97
C ASN A 357 1.64 21.56 2.02
N ASN A 358 1.55 20.78 3.11
CA ASN A 358 2.58 20.75 4.15
C ASN A 358 3.96 20.32 3.60
N HIS A 359 3.98 19.45 2.59
CA HIS A 359 5.22 19.07 1.92
C HIS A 359 5.72 20.20 1.01
N SER A 360 4.82 20.88 0.29
CA SER A 360 5.14 22.05 -0.53
C SER A 360 5.80 23.16 0.28
N MET A 361 5.20 23.51 1.42
CA MET A 361 5.69 24.59 2.29
C MET A 361 7.12 24.32 2.80
N TYR A 362 7.45 23.06 3.09
CA TYR A 362 8.82 22.71 3.50
C TYR A 362 9.84 23.00 2.39
N TYR A 363 9.47 22.86 1.11
CA TYR A 363 10.35 23.23 0.01
C TYR A 363 10.50 24.74 -0.15
N GLU A 364 9.45 25.51 0.15
CA GLU A 364 9.50 26.98 0.17
C GLU A 364 10.47 27.48 1.26
N ASP A 365 10.45 26.88 2.45
CA ASP A 365 11.38 27.21 3.55
C ASP A 365 12.86 26.92 3.18
N ILE A 366 13.11 25.89 2.36
CA ILE A 366 14.46 25.56 1.88
C ILE A 366 14.93 26.56 0.82
N HIS A 367 14.02 27.19 0.07
CA HIS A 367 14.34 28.08 -1.06
C HIS A 367 15.16 29.33 -0.67
N ASP A 368 15.20 29.66 0.62
CA ASP A 368 16.05 30.72 1.18
C ASP A 368 17.53 30.33 1.34
N LEU A 369 17.90 29.08 1.07
CA LEU A 369 19.29 28.60 1.09
C LEU A 369 20.01 28.89 -0.23
N THR A 370 21.34 29.08 -0.19
CA THR A 370 22.15 29.21 -1.42
C THR A 370 21.89 28.05 -2.39
N VAL A 371 21.81 28.32 -3.70
CA VAL A 371 21.29 27.41 -4.74
C VAL A 371 21.86 25.96 -4.70
N PHE A 372 23.13 25.78 -4.33
CA PHE A 372 23.73 24.44 -4.24
C PHE A 372 23.31 23.65 -3.00
N SER A 373 23.21 24.28 -1.82
CA SER A 373 22.68 23.61 -0.62
C SER A 373 21.19 23.28 -0.77
N PHE A 374 20.46 24.11 -1.50
CA PHE A 374 19.03 23.91 -1.79
C PHE A 374 18.76 22.58 -2.52
N TYR A 375 19.42 22.34 -3.66
CA TYR A 375 19.11 21.17 -4.48
C TYR A 375 19.44 19.84 -3.78
N ASP A 376 20.61 19.74 -3.12
CA ASP A 376 20.99 18.54 -2.36
C ASP A 376 20.08 18.31 -1.15
N GLU A 377 19.62 19.38 -0.48
CA GLU A 377 18.70 19.26 0.64
C GLU A 377 17.30 18.81 0.21
N ILE A 378 16.76 19.36 -0.87
CA ILE A 378 15.48 18.89 -1.45
C ILE A 378 15.60 17.44 -1.89
N ALA A 379 16.67 17.09 -2.61
CA ALA A 379 16.87 15.72 -3.08
C ALA A 379 16.98 14.74 -1.90
N ARG A 380 17.71 15.11 -0.84
CA ARG A 380 17.79 14.35 0.41
C ARG A 380 16.42 14.19 1.06
N PHE A 381 15.63 15.26 1.19
CA PHE A 381 14.30 15.20 1.79
C PHE A 381 13.32 14.35 0.97
N ALA A 382 13.29 14.54 -0.36
CA ALA A 382 12.49 13.75 -1.28
C ALA A 382 12.84 12.25 -1.19
N ALA A 383 14.13 11.93 -1.09
CA ALA A 383 14.60 10.57 -0.88
C ALA A 383 14.06 10.00 0.45
N TYR A 384 14.20 10.73 1.55
CA TYR A 384 13.69 10.32 2.86
C TYR A 384 12.18 10.06 2.87
N GLN A 385 11.38 10.89 2.20
CA GLN A 385 9.92 10.71 2.16
C GLN A 385 9.52 9.32 1.68
N SER A 386 10.18 8.82 0.65
CA SER A 386 9.87 7.52 0.05
C SER A 386 10.51 6.35 0.78
N TYR A 387 11.67 6.55 1.43
CA TYR A 387 12.42 5.47 2.07
C TYR A 387 11.80 4.97 3.36
N PHE A 388 11.03 5.79 4.07
CA PHE A 388 10.34 5.33 5.28
C PHE A 388 9.12 4.48 4.98
N ILE A 389 8.66 4.42 3.73
CA ILE A 389 7.53 3.59 3.33
C ILE A 389 8.03 2.23 2.88
N ASP A 390 7.30 1.18 3.25
CA ASP A 390 7.60 -0.18 2.86
C ASP A 390 6.36 -0.89 2.34
N ILE A 391 6.57 -1.76 1.35
CA ILE A 391 5.53 -2.55 0.71
C ILE A 391 5.59 -3.95 1.31
N VAL A 392 4.68 -4.23 2.24
CA VAL A 392 4.67 -5.48 3.02
C VAL A 392 4.06 -6.61 2.21
N LYS A 393 3.02 -6.31 1.43
CA LYS A 393 2.31 -7.31 0.63
C LYS A 393 1.78 -6.67 -0.65
N ARG A 394 1.73 -7.49 -1.71
CA ARG A 394 1.21 -7.14 -3.03
C ARG A 394 0.04 -8.04 -3.35
N GLN A 395 -0.95 -7.50 -4.04
CA GLN A 395 -2.08 -8.27 -4.55
C GLN A 395 -2.39 -7.83 -5.96
N PHE A 396 -2.17 -8.73 -6.92
CA PHE A 396 -2.45 -8.44 -8.32
C PHE A 396 -3.93 -8.57 -8.64
N LYS A 397 -4.44 -7.64 -9.45
CA LYS A 397 -5.85 -7.52 -9.82
C LYS A 397 -6.00 -7.14 -11.28
N THR A 398 -7.01 -7.71 -11.92
CA THR A 398 -7.41 -7.30 -13.27
C THR A 398 -7.96 -5.87 -13.25
N LYS A 399 -7.97 -5.19 -14.39
CA LYS A 399 -8.59 -3.86 -14.55
C LYS A 399 -10.04 -3.85 -14.03
N SER A 400 -10.84 -4.85 -14.39
CA SER A 400 -12.24 -4.96 -13.97
C SER A 400 -12.39 -5.16 -12.46
N GLU A 401 -11.56 -6.00 -11.83
CA GLU A 401 -11.57 -6.16 -10.38
C GLU A 401 -11.20 -4.86 -9.65
N THR A 402 -10.17 -4.15 -10.13
CA THR A 402 -9.75 -2.85 -9.57
C THR A 402 -10.85 -1.81 -9.68
N GLN A 403 -11.46 -1.69 -10.86
CA GLN A 403 -12.59 -0.77 -11.07
C GLN A 403 -13.77 -1.12 -10.16
N ASN A 404 -14.13 -2.40 -10.03
CA ASN A 404 -15.19 -2.85 -9.14
C ASN A 404 -14.92 -2.52 -7.66
N ILE A 405 -13.66 -2.66 -7.20
CA ILE A 405 -13.28 -2.26 -5.84
C ILE A 405 -13.50 -0.76 -5.65
N ILE A 406 -12.96 0.08 -6.55
CA ILE A 406 -13.06 1.55 -6.46
C ILE A 406 -14.52 2.01 -6.53
N THR A 407 -15.30 1.51 -7.50
CA THR A 407 -16.74 1.81 -7.63
C THR A 407 -17.49 1.45 -6.37
N LYS A 408 -17.23 0.29 -5.74
CA LYS A 408 -17.88 -0.08 -4.48
C LYS A 408 -17.51 0.84 -3.31
N VAL A 409 -16.29 1.37 -3.28
CA VAL A 409 -15.90 2.38 -2.29
C VAL A 409 -16.73 3.65 -2.49
N ILE A 410 -16.78 4.16 -3.73
CA ILE A 410 -17.55 5.35 -4.10
C ILE A 410 -19.04 5.14 -3.79
N ASP A 411 -19.61 4.00 -4.16
CA ASP A 411 -21.00 3.62 -3.88
C ASP A 411 -21.30 3.67 -2.38
N THR A 412 -20.40 3.12 -1.56
CA THR A 412 -20.58 3.08 -0.12
C THR A 412 -20.64 4.49 0.46
N VAL A 413 -19.83 5.42 -0.04
CA VAL A 413 -19.84 6.83 0.39
C VAL A 413 -21.10 7.54 -0.11
N SER A 414 -21.52 7.25 -1.34
CA SER A 414 -22.70 7.90 -1.95
C SER A 414 -24.04 7.46 -1.35
N CYS A 415 -24.10 6.26 -0.74
CA CYS A 415 -25.33 5.65 -0.22
C CYS A 415 -25.55 5.87 1.30
N ILE A 416 -24.75 6.72 1.95
CA ILE A 416 -24.80 6.95 3.40
C ILE A 416 -26.10 7.64 3.79
N ARG A 417 -26.80 7.08 4.77
CA ARG A 417 -28.08 7.60 5.27
C ARG A 417 -27.90 8.46 6.52
N GLU A 418 -28.97 9.11 6.95
CA GLU A 418 -29.00 9.69 8.29
C GLU A 418 -28.85 8.60 9.36
N GLY A 419 -28.00 8.85 10.37
CA GLY A 419 -27.64 7.85 11.39
C GLY A 419 -26.52 6.87 11.00
N ASP A 420 -26.08 6.87 9.74
CA ASP A 420 -24.86 6.15 9.34
C ASP A 420 -23.59 6.92 9.77
N PRO A 421 -22.42 6.25 9.81
CA PRO A 421 -21.16 6.91 10.15
C PRO A 421 -20.85 8.05 9.18
N ASP A 422 -20.19 9.09 9.66
CA ASP A 422 -19.67 10.16 8.79
C ASP A 422 -18.52 9.59 7.96
N VAL A 423 -18.56 9.74 6.64
CA VAL A 423 -17.52 9.17 5.76
C VAL A 423 -16.98 10.25 4.85
N SER A 424 -15.66 10.28 4.75
CA SER A 424 -14.92 11.16 3.85
C SER A 424 -14.05 10.29 2.97
N LEU A 425 -14.21 10.41 1.64
CA LEU A 425 -13.38 9.72 0.66
C LEU A 425 -12.44 10.72 0.00
N PHE A 426 -11.15 10.44 0.06
CA PHE A 426 -10.12 11.22 -0.64
C PHE A 426 -9.42 10.31 -1.63
N ILE A 427 -9.47 10.68 -2.91
CA ILE A 427 -8.80 9.98 -4.00
C ILE A 427 -7.65 10.88 -4.44
N ASN A 428 -6.45 10.32 -4.50
CA ASN A 428 -5.29 10.99 -5.01
C ASN A 428 -4.56 10.09 -6.01
N GLY A 429 -4.26 10.62 -7.19
CA GLY A 429 -3.44 9.91 -8.16
C GLY A 429 -2.43 10.80 -8.85
N ILE A 430 -1.24 10.23 -9.06
CA ILE A 430 -0.16 10.91 -9.77
C ILE A 430 -0.47 10.91 -11.26
N GLU A 431 -0.42 12.10 -11.88
CA GLU A 431 -0.31 12.22 -13.33
C GLU A 431 1.12 11.95 -13.78
N PRO A 432 1.34 11.53 -15.05
CA PRO A 432 2.69 11.27 -15.55
C PRO A 432 3.66 12.41 -15.18
N VAL A 433 4.76 12.04 -14.53
CA VAL A 433 5.78 12.95 -13.99
C VAL A 433 6.24 13.91 -15.10
N ARG A 434 6.22 15.22 -14.82
CA ARG A 434 6.77 16.22 -15.75
C ARG A 434 8.30 16.08 -15.74
N SER A 435 8.93 16.23 -16.90
CA SER A 435 10.37 15.97 -17.13
C SER A 435 11.27 16.51 -16.00
N GLY A 436 12.31 15.74 -15.66
CA GLY A 436 13.25 16.04 -14.59
C GLY A 436 13.82 17.47 -14.65
N ILE A 437 14.04 18.06 -13.48
CA ILE A 437 14.72 19.34 -13.35
C ILE A 437 16.20 19.08 -13.63
N GLU A 438 16.62 19.26 -14.88
CA GLU A 438 18.03 19.22 -15.24
C GLU A 438 18.72 20.50 -14.79
N HIS A 439 19.46 20.44 -13.68
CA HIS A 439 20.33 21.54 -13.30
C HIS A 439 21.58 21.53 -14.20
N GLN A 440 21.69 22.51 -15.11
CA GLN A 440 22.72 22.57 -16.16
C GLN A 440 24.18 22.50 -15.67
N ASN A 441 24.43 22.69 -14.37
CA ASN A 441 25.78 22.78 -13.79
C ASN A 441 26.03 21.89 -12.56
N SER A 442 25.11 21.00 -12.16
CA SER A 442 25.31 20.16 -10.97
C SER A 442 24.54 18.84 -11.01
N LYS A 443 25.26 17.73 -11.12
CA LYS A 443 24.73 16.43 -10.73
C LYS A 443 24.66 16.42 -9.19
N SER A 444 23.47 16.40 -8.58
CA SER A 444 23.37 16.10 -7.14
C SER A 444 24.00 14.76 -6.85
N THR A 445 24.56 14.64 -5.65
CA THR A 445 24.97 13.34 -5.07
C THR A 445 23.78 12.36 -4.94
N PHE A 446 22.55 12.88 -4.92
CA PHE A 446 21.30 12.13 -4.88
C PHE A 446 20.67 11.90 -6.26
N GLY A 447 21.24 12.40 -7.35
CA GLY A 447 20.75 12.13 -8.72
C GLY A 447 19.74 13.16 -9.25
N THR A 448 18.95 12.76 -10.23
CA THR A 448 18.00 13.66 -10.92
C THR A 448 16.76 13.84 -10.07
N LEU A 449 16.43 15.10 -9.79
CA LEU A 449 15.20 15.49 -9.13
C LEU A 449 14.11 15.65 -10.19
N SER A 450 12.96 15.06 -9.95
CA SER A 450 11.77 15.21 -10.79
C SER A 450 10.63 15.77 -9.98
N THR A 451 9.76 16.53 -10.63
CA THR A 451 8.54 17.02 -10.02
C THR A 451 7.31 16.36 -10.60
N PHE A 452 6.31 16.16 -9.76
CA PHE A 452 5.01 15.72 -10.20
C PHE A 452 3.92 16.45 -9.46
N LYS A 453 2.75 16.48 -10.08
CA LYS A 453 1.50 16.90 -9.46
C LYS A 453 0.55 15.72 -9.41
N SER A 454 -0.42 15.83 -8.54
CA SER A 454 -1.40 14.77 -8.31
C SER A 454 -2.81 15.35 -8.37
N GLN A 455 -3.71 14.61 -9.02
CA GLN A 455 -5.12 14.98 -9.10
C GLN A 455 -5.81 14.49 -7.84
N MET A 456 -6.41 15.41 -7.10
CA MET A 456 -7.01 15.15 -5.81
C MET A 456 -8.50 15.40 -5.86
N THR A 457 -9.28 14.38 -5.46
CA THR A 457 -10.72 14.46 -5.33
C THR A 457 -11.11 14.18 -3.89
N LEU A 458 -11.84 15.10 -3.26
CA LEU A 458 -12.45 14.92 -1.96
C LEU A 458 -13.97 14.80 -2.12
N LEU A 459 -14.51 13.70 -1.61
CA LEU A 459 -15.94 13.42 -1.54
C LEU A 459 -16.37 13.37 -0.07
N ASN A 460 -17.18 14.35 0.33
CA ASN A 460 -17.75 14.47 1.66
C ASN A 460 -19.27 14.52 1.61
N ARG A 461 -19.92 14.19 2.72
CA ARG A 461 -21.34 14.51 2.91
C ARG A 461 -21.51 16.00 3.21
N ARG A 462 -22.46 16.67 2.56
CA ARG A 462 -22.89 18.00 2.98
C ARG A 462 -23.62 17.87 4.32
N ARG A 463 -23.12 18.55 5.33
CA ARG A 463 -23.87 18.73 6.58
C ARG A 463 -24.92 19.81 6.30
N ALA A 464 -26.16 19.56 6.73
CA ALA A 464 -27.15 20.62 6.79
C ALA A 464 -26.58 21.68 7.74
N ASP A 465 -26.37 22.89 7.22
CA ASP A 465 -26.06 24.04 8.07
C ASP A 465 -27.34 24.36 8.84
N ASN A 466 -27.38 23.89 10.09
CA ASN A 466 -28.43 24.26 11.04
C ASN A 466 -28.18 25.65 11.61
#